data_AF-A0A0P9UXV0-F1
#
_entry.id   AF-A0A0P9UXV0-F1
#
_cell.length_a   1.000
_cell.length_b   1.000
_cell.length_c   1.000
_cell.angle_alpha   90.00
_cell.angle_beta   90.00
_cell.angle_gamma   90.00
#
_symmetry.space_group_name_H-M   'P 1'
#
loop_
_entity.id
_entity.type
_entity.pdbx_description
1 polymer ?
#
loop_
_entity_poly.entity_id
_entity_poly.type
_entity_poly.pdbx_seq_one_letter_code
_entity_poly.pdbx_strand_id
1 'polypeptide(L)'
;MQFRLSAAFLIFIGSYTPLAIILAIQNIPFEWWSRPICELPKLLALTCAINPFRNPSLAILMVAFTVSSAFLASQLFKRIAFPYRIEVVSVKAVPNEIINYTFPYVVSFMGISYSEPEKLTGFLVFLLWMFAITYKSG
;
A
#
# COMPACT_ATOMS: atom_id res chain seq x y z
N MET A 1 18.38 -2.99 18.66
CA MET A 1 17.29 -2.25 19.32
C MET A 1 16.15 -3.21 19.58
N GLN A 2 15.76 -3.48 20.82
CA GLN A 2 14.50 -4.17 21.08
C GLN A 2 13.40 -3.10 21.01
N PHE A 3 12.69 -3.03 19.89
CA PHE A 3 11.49 -2.21 19.84
C PHE A 3 10.55 -2.69 20.93
N ARG A 4 9.97 -1.74 21.69
CA ARG A 4 8.80 -2.06 22.51
C ARG A 4 7.76 -2.71 21.60
N LEU A 5 7.15 -3.81 22.06
CA LEU A 5 6.25 -4.65 21.25
C LEU A 5 5.21 -3.84 20.45
N SER A 6 4.68 -2.76 21.04
CA SER A 6 3.73 -1.84 20.41
C SER A 6 4.32 -1.08 19.22
N ALA A 7 5.57 -0.62 19.30
CA ALA A 7 6.24 0.05 18.18
C ALA A 7 6.52 -0.94 17.04
N ALA A 8 6.99 -2.15 17.37
CA ALA A 8 7.20 -3.20 16.37
C ALA A 8 5.89 -3.55 15.64
N PHE A 9 4.79 -3.66 16.38
CA PHE A 9 3.47 -3.95 15.82
C PHE A 9 2.96 -2.84 14.90
N LEU A 10 3.09 -1.56 15.29
CA LEU A 10 2.71 -0.43 14.44
C LEU A 10 3.51 -0.36 13.14
N ILE A 11 4.82 -0.59 13.22
CA ILE A 11 5.70 -0.63 12.04
C ILE A 11 5.32 -1.80 11.14
N PHE A 12 5.05 -2.97 11.73
CA PHE A 12 4.63 -4.16 11.00
C PHE A 12 3.32 -3.92 10.24
N ILE A 13 2.28 -3.38 10.87
CA ILE A 13 1.02 -3.09 10.17
C ILE A 13 1.23 -2.01 9.10
N GLY A 14 1.98 -0.95 9.42
CA GLY A 14 2.22 0.14 8.49
C GLY A 14 2.96 -0.29 7.22
N SER A 15 3.84 -1.30 7.30
CA SER A 15 4.57 -1.80 6.13
C SER A 15 3.68 -2.51 5.10
N TYR A 16 2.49 -2.97 5.48
CA TYR A 16 1.50 -3.57 4.57
C TYR A 16 0.60 -2.54 3.86
N THR A 17 0.83 -1.23 4.05
CA THR A 17 0.10 -0.18 3.32
C THR A 17 0.09 -0.37 1.80
N PRO A 18 1.23 -0.70 1.12
CA PRO A 18 1.22 -0.93 -0.32
C PRO A 18 0.28 -2.08 -0.71
N LEU A 19 0.30 -3.18 0.04
CA LEU A 19 -0.58 -4.31 -0.18
C LEU A 19 -2.06 -3.92 0.00
N ALA A 20 -2.39 -3.16 1.05
CA ALA A 20 -3.75 -2.69 1.31
C ALA A 20 -4.28 -1.82 0.16
N ILE A 21 -3.43 -0.94 -0.41
CA ILE A 21 -3.78 -0.12 -1.58
C ILE A 21 -4.05 -1.02 -2.80
N ILE A 22 -3.19 -2.00 -3.05
CA ILE A 22 -3.36 -2.89 -4.20
C ILE A 22 -4.68 -3.68 -4.06
N LEU A 23 -4.97 -4.24 -2.89
CA LEU A 23 -6.22 -4.96 -2.64
C LEU A 23 -7.45 -4.05 -2.76
N ALA A 24 -7.35 -2.79 -2.34
CA ALA A 24 -8.43 -1.82 -2.52
C ALA A 24 -8.71 -1.56 -4.00
N ILE A 25 -7.69 -1.43 -4.84
CA ILE A 25 -7.84 -1.24 -6.29
C ILE A 25 -8.44 -2.49 -6.95
N GLN A 26 -8.00 -3.68 -6.54
CA GLN A 26 -8.59 -4.95 -6.99
C GLN A 26 -10.05 -5.11 -6.56
N ASN A 27 -10.51 -4.40 -5.53
CA ASN A 27 -11.88 -4.48 -5.05
C ASN A 27 -12.87 -3.63 -5.88
N ILE A 28 -12.38 -2.86 -6.85
CA ILE A 28 -13.20 -2.02 -7.75
C ILE A 28 -13.59 -2.85 -8.98
N PRO A 29 -14.91 -3.10 -9.23
CA PRO A 29 -15.35 -3.82 -10.40
C PRO A 29 -14.92 -3.12 -11.69
N PHE A 30 -14.57 -3.88 -12.72
CA PHE A 30 -14.17 -3.27 -14.00
C PHE A 30 -15.25 -2.35 -14.62
N GLU A 31 -16.53 -2.65 -14.38
CA GLU A 31 -17.68 -1.83 -14.79
C GLU A 31 -17.64 -0.40 -14.27
N TRP A 32 -16.94 -0.14 -13.16
CA TRP A 32 -16.79 1.21 -12.61
C TRP A 32 -15.75 2.04 -13.35
N TRP A 33 -14.77 1.40 -13.99
CA TRP A 33 -13.72 2.10 -14.73
C TRP A 33 -14.23 2.71 -16.04
N SER A 34 -15.33 2.18 -16.59
CA SER A 34 -15.98 2.70 -17.80
C SER A 34 -17.08 3.72 -17.52
N ARG A 35 -17.43 3.98 -16.24
CA ARG A 35 -18.47 4.95 -15.88
C ARG A 35 -17.94 6.39 -15.96
N PRO A 36 -18.73 7.35 -16.45
CA PRO A 36 -18.35 8.75 -16.43
C PRO A 36 -18.24 9.25 -14.97
N ILE A 37 -17.24 10.10 -14.71
CA ILE A 37 -17.06 10.75 -13.41
C ILE A 37 -18.32 11.56 -13.12
N CYS A 38 -18.91 11.37 -11.93
CA CYS A 38 -20.11 12.13 -11.56
C CYS A 38 -19.77 13.62 -11.43
N GLU A 39 -20.47 14.43 -12.21
CA GLU A 39 -20.39 15.89 -12.16
C GLU A 39 -20.85 16.38 -10.77
N LEU A 40 -20.19 17.44 -10.26
CA LEU A 40 -20.48 18.08 -8.97
C LEU A 40 -21.99 18.27 -8.65
N PRO A 41 -22.86 18.66 -9.60
CA PRO A 41 -24.29 18.84 -9.35
C PRO A 41 -25.02 17.54 -8.98
N LYS A 42 -24.60 16.41 -9.55
CA LYS A 42 -25.21 15.08 -9.31
C LYS A 42 -24.71 14.44 -8.02
N LEU A 43 -23.53 14.86 -7.55
CA LEU A 43 -22.98 14.51 -6.23
C LEU A 43 -23.81 15.12 -5.10
N LEU A 44 -24.18 16.41 -5.21
CA LEU A 44 -25.00 17.09 -4.21
C LEU A 44 -26.43 16.53 -4.13
N ALA A 45 -26.95 16.02 -5.24
CA ALA A 45 -28.29 15.42 -5.33
C ALA A 45 -28.36 13.95 -4.84
N LEU A 46 -27.25 13.34 -4.41
CA LEU A 46 -27.16 11.92 -4.00
C LEU A 46 -27.71 10.89 -5.02
N THR A 47 -27.90 11.28 -6.28
CA THR A 47 -28.47 10.39 -7.33
C THR A 47 -27.41 9.52 -8.01
N CYS A 48 -26.13 9.80 -7.77
CA CYS A 48 -25.02 9.02 -8.29
C CYS A 48 -24.56 7.96 -7.28
N ALA A 49 -24.25 6.76 -7.76
CA ALA A 49 -23.56 5.78 -6.94
C ALA A 49 -22.15 6.31 -6.62
N ILE A 50 -21.87 6.52 -5.33
CA ILE A 50 -20.60 7.12 -4.84
C ILE A 50 -19.52 6.05 -4.57
N ASN A 51 -19.93 4.80 -4.41
CA ASN A 51 -19.06 3.77 -3.84
C ASN A 51 -18.62 2.74 -4.88
N PRO A 52 -17.36 2.79 -5.34
CA PRO A 52 -16.85 1.89 -6.38
C PRO A 52 -16.41 0.51 -5.84
N PHE A 53 -16.39 0.29 -4.53
CA PHE A 53 -15.87 -0.94 -3.94
C PHE A 53 -16.96 -2.03 -3.85
N ARG A 54 -16.61 -3.28 -4.18
CA ARG A 54 -17.47 -4.45 -3.89
C ARG A 54 -17.72 -4.61 -2.39
N ASN A 55 -16.67 -4.43 -1.59
CA ASN A 55 -16.69 -4.55 -0.12
C ASN A 55 -16.11 -3.27 0.49
N PRO A 56 -16.89 -2.18 0.53
CA PRO A 56 -16.39 -0.86 0.92
C PRO A 56 -15.87 -0.78 2.33
N SER A 57 -16.57 -1.41 3.28
CA SER A 57 -16.20 -1.39 4.69
C SER A 57 -14.82 -1.99 4.91
N LEU A 58 -14.55 -3.17 4.34
CA LEU A 58 -13.28 -3.87 4.48
C LEU A 58 -12.13 -3.16 3.76
N ALA A 59 -12.35 -2.71 2.52
CA ALA A 59 -11.33 -2.01 1.76
C ALA A 59 -10.91 -0.69 2.45
N ILE A 60 -11.88 0.12 2.87
CA ILE A 60 -11.62 1.39 3.56
C ILE A 60 -10.96 1.12 4.91
N LEU A 61 -11.43 0.14 5.68
CA LEU A 61 -10.86 -0.18 6.99
C LEU A 61 -9.40 -0.63 6.88
N MET A 62 -9.06 -1.52 5.94
CA MET A 62 -7.68 -1.96 5.76
C MET A 62 -6.75 -0.82 5.35
N VAL A 63 -7.15 0.02 4.40
CA VAL A 63 -6.35 1.17 3.97
C VAL A 63 -6.21 2.17 5.11
N ALA A 64 -7.30 2.54 5.78
CA ALA A 64 -7.26 3.48 6.90
C ALA A 64 -6.40 2.96 8.06
N PHE A 65 -6.48 1.67 8.38
CA PHE A 65 -5.71 1.06 9.46
C PHE A 65 -4.20 1.00 9.15
N THR A 66 -3.82 0.60 7.94
CA THR A 66 -2.41 0.55 7.52
C THR A 66 -1.80 1.94 7.35
N VAL A 67 -2.54 2.89 6.77
CA VAL A 67 -2.07 4.29 6.63
C VAL A 67 -1.94 4.98 7.99
N SER A 68 -2.93 4.81 8.89
CA SER A 68 -2.87 5.43 10.22
C SER A 68 -1.74 4.87 11.07
N SER A 69 -1.48 3.55 11.02
CA SER A 69 -0.33 2.94 11.70
C SER A 69 1.01 3.39 11.12
N ALA A 70 1.15 3.48 9.80
CA ALA A 70 2.34 4.02 9.14
C ALA A 70 2.58 5.49 9.53
N PHE A 71 1.53 6.31 9.54
CA PHE A 71 1.60 7.70 9.96
C PHE A 71 2.02 7.81 11.43
N LEU A 72 1.38 7.05 12.33
CA LEU A 72 1.70 7.06 13.76
C LEU A 72 3.14 6.60 14.01
N ALA A 73 3.60 5.54 13.33
CA ALA A 73 4.98 5.09 13.39
C ALA A 73 5.96 6.20 12.96
N SER A 74 5.67 6.89 11.84
CA SER A 74 6.49 8.01 11.37
C SER A 74 6.56 9.15 12.40
N GLN A 75 5.44 9.51 13.04
CA GLN A 75 5.43 10.53 14.08
C GLN A 75 6.19 10.11 15.33
N LEU A 76 6.11 8.83 15.71
CA LEU A 76 6.88 8.29 16.83
C LEU A 76 8.37 8.38 16.55
N PHE A 77 8.83 7.99 15.35
CA PHE A 77 10.25 8.06 14.98
C PHE A 77 10.83 9.47 15.06
N LYS A 78 10.05 10.51 14.71
CA LYS A 78 10.49 11.91 14.81
C LYS A 78 10.73 12.38 16.25
N ARG A 79 10.11 11.72 17.24
CA ARG A 79 10.21 12.08 18.66
C ARG A 79 11.27 11.28 19.41
N ILE A 80 11.94 10.35 18.75
CA ILE A 80 12.99 9.53 19.38
C ILE A 80 14.22 10.41 19.59
N ALA A 81 14.63 10.56 20.84
CA ALA A 81 15.92 11.15 21.18
C ALA A 81 17.03 10.12 20.92
N PHE A 82 18.14 10.56 20.33
CA PHE A 82 19.30 9.71 20.05
C PHE A 82 20.36 9.94 21.13
N PRO A 83 20.49 9.05 22.13
CA PRO A 83 21.45 9.22 23.22
C PRO A 83 22.91 8.97 22.80
N TYR A 84 23.12 8.25 21.68
CA TYR A 84 24.45 7.89 21.18
C TYR A 84 24.61 8.37 19.74
N ARG A 85 25.79 8.92 19.44
CA ARG A 85 26.18 9.27 18.07
C ARG A 85 26.82 8.04 17.42
N ILE A 86 26.17 7.50 16.41
CA ILE A 86 26.65 6.35 15.65
C ILE A 86 27.22 6.87 14.33
N GLU A 87 28.42 6.43 13.97
CA GLU A 87 29.03 6.70 12.67
C GLU A 87 28.75 5.53 11.72
N VAL A 88 28.17 5.84 10.56
CA VAL A 88 27.85 4.83 9.55
C VAL A 88 29.10 4.62 8.68
N VAL A 89 29.78 3.50 8.89
CA VAL A 89 31.03 3.16 8.17
C VAL A 89 30.76 2.76 6.71
N SER A 90 29.65 2.05 6.45
CA SER A 90 29.28 1.63 5.10
C SER A 90 27.79 1.34 4.99
N VAL A 91 27.19 1.69 3.85
CA VAL A 91 25.84 1.27 3.47
C VAL A 91 25.95 0.57 2.13
N LYS A 92 25.35 -0.62 2.01
CA LYS A 92 25.23 -1.34 0.75
C LYS A 92 23.76 -1.54 0.45
N ALA A 93 23.28 -0.92 -0.63
CA ALA A 93 21.95 -1.19 -1.14
C ALA A 93 21.96 -2.56 -1.85
N VAL A 94 20.97 -3.40 -1.57
CA VAL A 94 20.80 -4.70 -2.24
C VAL A 94 19.40 -4.81 -2.87
N PRO A 95 19.07 -3.93 -3.84
CA PRO A 95 17.74 -3.87 -4.43
C PRO A 95 17.38 -5.15 -5.20
N ASN A 96 18.37 -5.82 -5.81
CA ASN A 96 18.17 -7.08 -6.52
C ASN A 96 17.68 -8.21 -5.61
N GLU A 97 18.12 -8.24 -4.35
CA GLU A 97 17.63 -9.24 -3.39
C GLU A 97 16.16 -8.98 -3.02
N ILE A 98 15.78 -7.72 -2.82
CA ILE A 98 14.38 -7.35 -2.52
C ILE A 98 13.46 -7.76 -3.67
N ILE A 99 13.83 -7.48 -4.92
CA ILE A 99 13.01 -7.83 -6.10
C ILE A 99 12.92 -9.35 -6.26
N ASN A 100 14.06 -10.04 -6.27
CA ASN A 100 14.11 -11.49 -6.49
C ASN A 100 13.40 -12.28 -5.38
N TYR A 101 13.35 -11.73 -4.16
CA TYR A 101 12.68 -12.36 -3.03
C TYR A 101 11.22 -11.93 -2.90
N THR A 102 10.80 -10.74 -3.31
CA THR A 102 9.42 -10.26 -3.08
C THR A 102 8.52 -10.52 -4.29
N PHE A 103 9.06 -10.43 -5.51
CA PHE A 103 8.27 -10.55 -6.74
C PHE A 103 7.56 -11.92 -6.86
N PRO A 104 8.24 -13.07 -6.69
CA PRO A 104 7.58 -14.37 -6.82
C PRO A 104 6.45 -14.58 -5.80
N TYR A 105 6.62 -14.06 -4.57
CA TYR A 105 5.62 -14.19 -3.52
C TYR A 105 4.39 -13.35 -3.81
N VAL A 106 4.55 -12.10 -4.25
CA VAL A 106 3.40 -11.25 -4.56
C VAL A 106 2.61 -11.80 -5.74
N VAL A 107 3.30 -12.24 -6.81
CA VAL A 107 2.63 -12.89 -7.96
C VAL A 107 1.87 -14.15 -7.52
N SER A 108 2.46 -14.95 -6.63
CA SER A 108 1.82 -16.17 -6.11
C SER A 108 0.63 -15.89 -5.19
N PHE A 109 0.71 -14.89 -4.33
CA PHE A 109 -0.37 -14.56 -3.37
C PHE A 109 -1.52 -13.77 -3.99
N MET A 110 -1.24 -12.93 -4.99
CA MET A 110 -2.29 -12.16 -5.69
C MET A 110 -3.00 -12.97 -6.78
N GLY A 111 -2.45 -14.15 -7.15
CA GLY A 111 -3.08 -15.09 -8.06
C GLY A 111 -3.44 -14.44 -9.40
N ILE A 112 -2.44 -13.89 -10.09
CA ILE A 112 -2.62 -13.19 -11.37
C ILE A 112 -3.39 -14.09 -12.34
N SER A 113 -4.54 -13.60 -12.80
CA SER A 113 -5.31 -14.23 -13.86
C SER A 113 -5.57 -13.22 -14.96
N TYR A 114 -5.27 -13.60 -16.21
CA TYR A 114 -5.60 -12.78 -17.37
C TYR A 114 -7.11 -12.66 -17.62
N SER A 115 -7.93 -13.54 -17.02
CA SER A 115 -9.39 -13.48 -17.13
C SER A 115 -10.01 -12.39 -16.26
N GLU A 116 -9.28 -11.85 -15.29
CA GLU A 116 -9.79 -10.92 -14.28
C GLU A 116 -9.04 -9.57 -14.40
N PRO A 117 -9.60 -8.56 -15.10
CA PRO A 117 -8.91 -7.28 -15.32
C PRO A 117 -8.60 -6.53 -14.03
N GLU A 118 -9.39 -6.75 -12.98
CA GLU A 118 -9.17 -6.21 -11.62
C GLU A 118 -7.84 -6.68 -11.04
N LYS A 119 -7.45 -7.94 -11.27
CA LYS A 119 -6.18 -8.49 -10.80
C LYS A 119 -4.99 -7.90 -11.56
N LEU A 120 -5.16 -7.67 -12.87
CA LEU A 120 -4.14 -7.04 -13.72
C LEU A 120 -3.89 -5.58 -13.33
N THR A 121 -4.93 -4.80 -13.01
CA THR A 121 -4.77 -3.42 -12.54
C THR A 121 -4.05 -3.38 -11.19
N GLY A 122 -4.38 -4.29 -10.27
CA GLY A 122 -3.64 -4.44 -9.02
C GLY A 122 -2.16 -4.78 -9.25
N PHE A 123 -1.87 -5.68 -10.19
CA PHE A 123 -0.49 -6.03 -10.55
C PHE A 123 0.29 -4.84 -11.15
N LEU A 124 -0.36 -4.01 -11.96
CA LEU A 124 0.26 -2.79 -12.51
C LEU A 124 0.64 -1.81 -11.38
N VAL A 125 -0.24 -1.62 -10.39
CA VAL A 125 0.06 -0.79 -9.21
C VAL A 125 1.23 -1.35 -8.42
N PHE A 126 1.28 -2.67 -8.24
CA PHE A 126 2.42 -3.33 -7.61
C PHE A 126 3.74 -3.06 -8.35
N LEU A 127 3.76 -3.18 -9.69
CA LEU A 127 4.94 -2.88 -10.50
C LEU A 127 5.39 -1.43 -10.35
N LEU A 128 4.45 -0.46 -10.40
CA LEU A 128 4.76 0.95 -10.20
C LEU A 128 5.34 1.22 -8.80
N TRP A 129 4.78 0.57 -7.78
CA TRP A 129 5.25 0.71 -6.41
C TRP A 129 6.65 0.13 -6.22
N MET A 130 6.89 -1.06 -6.77
CA MET A 130 8.21 -1.69 -6.78
C MET A 130 9.23 -0.82 -7.51
N PHE A 131 8.88 -0.31 -8.70
CA PHE A 131 9.73 0.60 -9.44
C PHE A 131 10.08 1.85 -8.63
N ALA A 132 9.11 2.47 -7.96
CA ALA A 132 9.36 3.63 -7.12
C ALA A 132 10.32 3.34 -5.96
N ILE A 133 10.20 2.17 -5.32
CA ILE A 133 11.12 1.73 -4.26
C ILE A 133 12.53 1.49 -4.82
N THR A 134 12.65 0.75 -5.91
CA THR A 134 13.94 0.45 -6.55
C THR A 134 14.64 1.72 -7.03
N TYR A 135 13.91 2.63 -7.67
CA TYR A 135 14.46 3.91 -8.15
C TYR A 135 14.97 4.81 -7.02
N LYS A 136 14.27 4.84 -5.88
CA LYS A 136 14.67 5.65 -4.72
C LYS A 136 15.81 5.01 -3.91
N SER A 137 15.93 3.69 -3.94
CA SER A 137 16.88 2.92 -3.12
C SER A 137 18.19 2.59 -3.87
N GLY A 138 18.20 2.79 -5.19
CA GLY A 138 19.37 2.69 -6.06
C GLY A 138 20.15 3.99 -6.18
#